data_AF-A0A954K6N4-F1
#
_entry.id   AF-A0A954K6N4-F1
#
_cell.length_a   1.000
_cell.length_b   1.000
_cell.length_c   1.000
_cell.angle_alpha   90.00
_cell.angle_beta   90.00
_cell.angle_gamma   90.00
#
_symmetry.space_group_name_H-M   'P 1'
#
loop_
_entity.id
_entity.type
_entity.pdbx_description
1 polymer ?
#
loop_
_entity_poly.entity_id
_entity_poly.type
_entity_poly.pdbx_seq_one_letter_code
_entity_poly.pdbx_strand_id
1 'polypeptide(L)' 'WIEGTPITWTFHLEDGPFDIENYHLTADTHEAAFREAGFNEVRWHAPQLSPDGLTDNTPDYWSPLLTNSPITFIECVK' A
#
# COMPACT_ATOMS: atom_id res chain seq x y z
N TRP A 1 10.68 9.00 -4.00
CA TRP A 1 10.67 8.70 -5.45
C TRP A 1 10.04 9.87 -6.19
N ILE A 2 10.28 10.00 -7.49
CA ILE A 2 9.62 11.03 -8.30
C ILE A 2 8.21 10.54 -8.63
N GLU A 3 7.23 11.45 -8.71
CA GLU A 3 5.88 11.14 -9.20
C GLU A 3 5.93 10.38 -10.53
N GLY A 4 5.13 9.33 -10.68
CA GLY A 4 5.08 8.49 -11.87
C GLY A 4 6.30 7.62 -12.10
N THR A 5 7.21 7.46 -11.13
CA THR A 5 8.33 6.51 -11.29
C THR A 5 7.79 5.08 -11.39
N PRO A 6 8.10 4.33 -12.45
CA PRO A 6 7.64 2.95 -12.59
C PRO A 6 8.32 2.04 -11.56
N ILE A 7 7.56 1.07 -11.06
CA ILE A 7 7.97 0.05 -10.10
C ILE A 7 7.49 -1.29 -10.64
N THR A 8 8.42 -2.20 -10.93
CA THR A 8 8.08 -3.59 -11.26
C THR A 8 7.99 -4.41 -9.99
N TRP A 9 6.82 -4.97 -9.72
CA TRP A 9 6.58 -5.92 -8.65
C TRP A 9 6.58 -7.33 -9.21
N THR A 10 7.54 -8.14 -8.79
CA THR A 10 7.56 -9.58 -9.11
C THR A 10 6.97 -10.36 -7.95
N PHE A 11 5.87 -11.06 -8.21
CA PHE A 11 5.25 -11.96 -7.25
C PHE A 11 5.78 -13.38 -7.48
N HIS A 12 6.20 -14.05 -6.41
CA HIS A 12 6.68 -15.43 -6.46
C HIS A 12 5.60 -16.35 -5.88
N LEU A 13 4.90 -17.08 -6.75
CA LEU A 13 3.87 -18.05 -6.40
C LEU A 13 4.28 -19.47 -6.81
N GLU A 14 3.53 -20.49 -6.36
CA GLU A 14 3.78 -21.90 -6.66
C GLU A 14 3.75 -22.21 -8.17
N ASP A 15 2.82 -21.58 -8.90
CA ASP A 15 2.66 -21.76 -10.36
C ASP A 15 3.70 -20.98 -11.18
N GLY A 16 4.62 -20.26 -10.53
CA GLY A 16 5.67 -19.46 -11.14
C GLY A 16 5.53 -17.96 -10.88
N PRO A 17 6.58 -17.17 -11.20
CA PRO A 17 6.55 -15.74 -10.97
C PRO A 17 5.75 -14.99 -12.04
N PHE A 18 5.18 -13.85 -11.66
CA PHE A 18 4.62 -12.88 -12.61
C PHE A 18 4.91 -11.45 -12.17
N ASP A 19 4.91 -10.54 -13.13
CA ASP A 19 5.23 -9.13 -12.92
C ASP A 19 3.97 -8.25 -13.01
N ILE A 20 3.91 -7.25 -12.15
CA ILE A 20 2.99 -6.12 -12.24
C ILE A 20 3.83 -4.85 -12.35
N GLU A 21 3.52 -4.01 -13.34
CA GLU A 21 4.01 -2.64 -13.36
C GLU A 21 3.07 -1.75 -12.54
N ASN A 22 3.66 -1.02 -11.59
CA ASN A 22 2.99 -0.02 -10.76
C ASN A 22 3.75 1.30 -10.86
N TYR A 23 3.20 2.37 -10.30
CA TYR A 23 3.78 3.70 -10.34
C TYR A 23 3.80 4.32 -8.95
N HIS A 24 4.88 5.03 -8.62
CA HIS A 24 4.92 5.85 -7.42
C HIS A 24 4.05 7.09 -7.60
N LEU A 25 2.94 7.15 -6.88
CA LEU A 25 2.07 8.32 -6.79
C LEU A 25 2.18 8.94 -5.40
N THR A 26 2.35 10.25 -5.33
CA THR A 26 2.38 11.00 -4.06
C THR A 26 0.99 11.05 -3.42
N ALA A 27 0.95 11.39 -2.13
CA ALA A 27 -0.31 11.62 -1.41
C ALA A 27 -1.13 12.73 -2.08
N ASP A 28 -0.49 13.81 -2.52
CA ASP A 28 -1.15 14.93 -3.20
C ASP A 28 -1.85 14.50 -4.48
N THR A 29 -1.22 13.63 -5.30
CA THR A 29 -1.84 13.08 -6.52
C THR A 29 -3.12 12.31 -6.19
N HIS A 30 -3.07 11.43 -5.19
CA HIS A 30 -4.23 10.66 -4.77
C HIS A 30 -5.35 11.58 -4.25
N GLU A 31 -5.02 12.51 -3.37
CA GLU A 31 -6.01 13.44 -2.79
C GLU A 31 -6.64 14.36 -3.83
N ALA A 32 -5.88 14.83 -4.82
CA ALA A 32 -6.43 15.58 -5.95
C ALA A 32 -7.46 14.76 -6.72
N ALA A 33 -7.13 13.50 -7.06
CA ALA A 33 -8.05 12.59 -7.74
C ALA A 33 -9.31 12.29 -6.91
N PHE A 34 -9.18 12.10 -5.59
CA PHE A 34 -10.33 11.88 -4.72
C PHE A 34 -11.25 13.09 -4.63
N ARG A 35 -10.70 14.30 -4.54
CA ARG A 35 -11.50 15.54 -4.57
C ARG A 35 -12.23 15.71 -5.89
N GLU A 36 -11.58 15.41 -7.01
CA GLU A 36 -12.22 15.44 -8.34
C GLU A 36 -13.37 14.43 -8.46
N ALA A 37 -13.21 13.25 -7.85
CA ALA A 37 -14.27 12.24 -7.75
C ALA A 37 -15.43 12.63 -6.80
N GLY A 38 -15.30 13.75 -6.08
CA GLY A 38 -16.30 14.30 -5.18
C GLY A 38 -16.24 13.75 -3.76
N PHE A 39 -15.09 13.25 -3.29
CA PHE A 39 -14.85 12.99 -1.87
C PHE A 39 -14.39 14.26 -1.15
N ASN A 40 -14.86 14.43 0.08
CA ASN A 40 -14.64 15.65 0.86
C ASN A 40 -13.67 15.42 2.02
N GLU A 41 -13.57 14.18 2.50
CA GLU A 41 -12.60 13.77 3.51
C GLU A 41 -11.75 12.63 2.97
N VAL A 42 -10.43 12.73 3.16
CA VAL A 42 -9.46 11.68 2.84
C VAL A 42 -8.63 11.41 4.10
N ARG A 43 -8.55 10.14 4.50
CA ARG A 43 -7.76 9.70 5.66
C ARG A 43 -6.84 8.58 5.25
N TRP A 44 -5.55 8.79 5.51
CA TRP A 44 -4.50 7.80 5.28
C TRP A 44 -4.26 7.01 6.55
N HIS A 45 -4.22 5.69 6.40
CA HIS A 45 -3.98 4.77 7.50
C HIS A 45 -2.74 3.94 7.21
N ALA A 46 -1.84 3.89 8.20
CA ALA A 46 -0.72 2.97 8.16
C ALA A 46 -1.25 1.53 8.29
N PRO A 47 -0.62 0.54 7.64
CA PRO A 47 -0.92 -0.85 7.85
C PRO A 47 -0.71 -1.24 9.32
N GLN A 48 -1.65 -2.00 9.86
CA GLN A 48 -1.61 -2.50 11.22
C GLN A 48 -1.70 -4.03 11.21
N LEU A 49 -0.93 -4.67 12.09
CA LEU A 49 -0.99 -6.11 12.27
C LEU A 49 -2.21 -6.47 13.13
N SER A 50 -3.06 -7.35 12.64
CA SER A 50 -4.15 -7.91 13.43
C SER A 50 -3.61 -8.87 14.50
N PRO A 51 -4.36 -9.12 15.59
CA PRO A 51 -3.96 -10.12 16.59
C PRO A 51 -3.67 -11.50 15.98
N ASP A 52 -4.49 -11.92 15.00
CA ASP A 52 -4.35 -13.22 14.34
C ASP A 52 -3.03 -13.36 13.57
N GLY A 53 -2.46 -12.25 13.09
CA GLY A 53 -1.15 -12.24 12.41
C GLY A 53 0.02 -12.67 13.30
N LEU A 54 -0.18 -12.74 14.62
CA LEU A 54 0.81 -13.23 15.58
C LEU A 54 0.64 -14.71 15.92
N THR A 55 -0.32 -15.41 15.32
CA THR A 55 -0.58 -16.84 15.60
C THR A 55 0.53 -17.72 15.05
N ASP A 56 0.93 -17.49 13.80
CA ASP A 56 1.91 -18.32 13.08
C ASP A 56 3.27 -17.63 12.91
N ASN A 57 3.36 -16.35 13.24
CA ASN A 57 4.54 -15.52 12.98
C ASN A 57 4.82 -14.56 14.14
N THR A 58 6.06 -14.09 14.23
CA THR A 58 6.50 -13.16 15.28
C THR A 58 6.39 -11.70 14.83
N PRO A 59 6.41 -10.72 15.76
CA PRO A 59 6.50 -9.31 15.38
C PRO A 59 7.70 -8.99 14.46
N ASP A 60 8.84 -9.65 14.70
CA ASP A 60 10.06 -9.46 13.89
C ASP A 60 9.89 -9.94 12.45
N TYR A 61 9.10 -11.00 12.24
CA TYR A 61 8.74 -11.46 10.90
C TYR A 61 8.01 -10.37 10.10
N TRP A 62 7.11 -9.63 10.76
CA TRP A 62 6.31 -8.56 10.13
C TRP A 62 7.02 -7.21 10.05
N SER A 63 8.06 -7.00 10.86
CA SER A 63 8.73 -5.70 10.99
C SER A 63 9.18 -5.08 9.65
N PRO A 64 9.77 -5.83 8.70
CA PRO A 64 10.15 -5.26 7.41
C PRO A 64 8.97 -4.70 6.63
N LEU A 65 7.84 -5.43 6.61
CA LEU A 65 6.61 -5.03 5.91
C LEU A 65 5.95 -3.81 6.55
N LEU A 66 6.01 -3.68 7.88
CA LEU A 66 5.37 -2.57 8.59
C LEU A 66 6.26 -1.32 8.62
N THR A 67 7.59 -1.49 8.68
CA THR A 67 8.54 -0.37 8.74
C THR A 67 8.77 0.25 7.36
N ASN A 68 8.79 -0.56 6.31
CA ASN A 68 9.01 -0.12 4.93
C ASN A 68 7.84 -0.56 4.06
N SER A 69 6.62 -0.13 4.43
CA SER A 69 5.44 -0.71 3.82
C SER A 69 5.25 -0.31 2.37
N PRO A 70 5.04 -1.28 1.46
CA PRO A 70 4.69 -1.00 0.08
C PRO A 70 3.20 -0.72 -0.10
N ILE A 71 2.41 -0.79 0.98
CA ILE A 71 0.97 -0.59 0.98
C ILE A 71 0.59 0.52 1.96
N THR A 72 -0.53 1.17 1.66
CA THR A 72 -1.21 2.10 2.57
C THR A 72 -2.71 1.95 2.36
N PHE A 73 -3.49 2.28 3.38
CA PHE A 73 -4.94 2.22 3.32
C PHE A 73 -5.49 3.64 3.27
N ILE A 74 -6.49 3.86 2.43
CA ILE A 74 -7.10 5.17 2.23
C ILE A 74 -8.60 5.03 2.43
N GLU A 75 -9.13 5.83 3.34
CA GLU A 75 -10.56 5.98 3.61
C GLU A 75 -11.02 7.32 3.04
N CYS A 76 -12.06 7.30 2.21
CA CYS A 76 -12.63 8.50 1.60
C CYS A 76 -14.13 8.60 1.90
N VAL A 77 -14.59 9.79 2.31
CA VAL A 77 -16.00 10.09 2.59
C VAL A 77 -16.50 11.18 1.65
N LYS A 78 -17.72 11.02 1.14
CA LYS A 78 -18.40 11.92 0.20
C LYS A 78 -19.37 12.84 0.91
#